data_AF-A0A2W5NB09-F1
#
_entry.id   AF-A0A2W5NB09-F1
#
_cell.length_a   1.000
_cell.length_b   1.000
_cell.length_c   1.000
_cell.angle_alpha   90.00
_cell.angle_beta   90.00
_cell.angle_gamma   90.00
#
_symmetry.space_group_name_H-M   'P 1'
#
loop_
_entity.id
_entity.type
_entity.pdbx_description
1 polymer ?
#
loop_
_entity_poly.entity_id
_entity_poly.type
_entity_poly.pdbx_seq_one_letter_code
_entity_poly.pdbx_strand_id
1 'polypeptide(L)'
;MRERVDAFDWSTTPLGARDNWPSELEAVVRQILDSRFPKAIVWGPSFTTIYNDAFVPILGDKHVALGRSFADIWSEIWGEIGPIAARAYAGEATYIEDFPLIID
;
A
#
# COMPACT_ATOMS: atom_id res chain seq x y z
N MET A 1 5.04 -0.70 -13.09
CA MET A 1 3.93 -0.92 -12.13
C MET A 1 2.58 -0.45 -12.65
N ARG A 2 2.50 0.69 -13.36
CA ARG A 2 1.25 1.22 -13.94
C ARG A 2 0.44 0.16 -14.71
N GLU A 3 1.05 -0.48 -15.70
CA GLU A 3 0.39 -1.55 -16.48
C GLU A 3 -0.11 -2.70 -15.61
N ARG A 4 0.64 -3.06 -14.55
CA ARG A 4 0.23 -4.12 -13.61
C ARG A 4 -0.96 -3.68 -12.75
N VAL A 5 -1.03 -2.42 -12.32
CA VAL A 5 -2.20 -1.85 -11.61
C VAL A 5 -3.40 -1.76 -12.53
N ASP A 6 -3.21 -1.41 -13.80
CA ASP A 6 -4.28 -1.30 -14.80
C ASP A 6 -4.84 -2.68 -15.18
N ALA A 7 -3.99 -3.71 -15.26
CA ALA A 7 -4.39 -5.08 -15.61
C ALA A 7 -4.85 -5.94 -14.43
N PHE A 8 -4.70 -5.47 -13.19
CA PHE A 8 -5.06 -6.23 -11.99
C PHE A 8 -6.58 -6.30 -11.81
N ASP A 9 -7.11 -7.48 -11.52
CA ASP A 9 -8.53 -7.67 -11.23
C ASP A 9 -8.89 -7.21 -9.81
N TRP A 10 -9.14 -5.91 -9.67
CA TRP A 10 -9.49 -5.29 -8.39
C TRP A 10 -10.83 -5.77 -7.81
N SER A 11 -11.71 -6.36 -8.61
CA SER A 11 -12.99 -6.88 -8.14
C SER A 11 -12.84 -8.03 -7.13
N THR A 12 -11.67 -8.68 -7.13
CA THR A 12 -11.28 -9.74 -6.19
C THR A 12 -10.77 -9.20 -4.85
N THR A 13 -10.65 -7.88 -4.70
CA THR A 13 -10.14 -7.21 -3.49
C THR A 13 -11.22 -6.43 -2.75
N PRO A 14 -11.00 -6.06 -1.48
CA PRO A 14 -11.90 -5.17 -0.75
C PRO A 14 -12.12 -3.78 -1.37
N LEU A 15 -11.26 -3.33 -2.30
CA LEU A 15 -11.47 -2.07 -3.02
C LEU A 15 -12.57 -2.16 -4.09
N GLY A 16 -12.93 -3.38 -4.49
CA GLY A 16 -13.85 -3.62 -5.60
C GLY A 16 -13.29 -3.18 -6.94
N ALA A 17 -14.12 -3.35 -7.98
CA ALA A 17 -13.78 -2.97 -9.34
C ALA A 17 -13.36 -1.49 -9.41
N ARG A 18 -12.32 -1.20 -10.22
CA ARG A 18 -11.71 0.13 -10.31
C ARG A 18 -12.68 1.23 -10.76
N ASP A 19 -13.68 0.87 -11.56
CA ASP A 19 -14.74 1.80 -11.99
C ASP A 19 -15.59 2.34 -10.83
N ASN A 20 -15.57 1.65 -9.68
CA ASN A 20 -16.28 2.05 -8.47
C ASN A 20 -15.38 2.75 -7.45
N TRP A 21 -14.11 3.00 -7.77
CA TRP A 21 -13.21 3.68 -6.86
C TRP A 21 -13.61 5.14 -6.66
N PRO A 22 -13.49 5.67 -5.42
CA PRO A 22 -13.57 7.10 -5.20
C PRO A 22 -12.51 7.84 -6.04
N SER A 23 -12.86 9.03 -6.52
CA SER A 23 -11.97 9.86 -7.33
C SER A 23 -10.64 10.19 -6.64
N GLU A 24 -10.67 10.28 -5.32
CA GLU A 24 -9.56 10.55 -4.42
C GLU A 24 -8.56 9.40 -4.44
N LEU A 25 -9.03 8.15 -4.40
CA LEU A 25 -8.16 6.98 -4.48
C LEU A 25 -7.45 6.94 -5.84
N GLU A 26 -8.19 7.13 -6.93
CA GLU A 26 -7.62 7.14 -8.29
C GLU A 26 -6.58 8.26 -8.46
N ALA A 27 -6.83 9.44 -7.90
CA ALA A 27 -5.88 10.56 -7.94
C ALA A 27 -4.57 10.23 -7.20
N VAL A 28 -4.66 9.69 -5.98
CA VAL A 28 -3.46 9.33 -5.19
C VAL A 28 -2.73 8.15 -5.82
N VAL A 29 -3.44 7.16 -6.39
CA VAL A 29 -2.83 6.04 -7.13
C VAL A 29 -2.02 6.55 -8.31
N ARG A 30 -2.57 7.47 -9.12
CA ARG A 30 -1.82 8.11 -10.22
C ARG A 30 -0.58 8.81 -9.71
N GLN A 31 -0.73 9.61 -8.64
CA GLN A 31 0.37 10.35 -8.04
C GLN A 31 1.52 9.44 -7.55
N ILE A 32 1.22 8.30 -6.90
CA ILE A 32 2.29 7.39 -6.46
C ILE A 32 2.96 6.66 -7.63
N LEU A 33 2.20 6.33 -8.68
CA LEU A 33 2.71 5.62 -9.85
C LEU A 33 3.64 6.51 -10.71
N ASP A 34 3.45 7.83 -10.68
CA ASP A 34 4.32 8.81 -11.36
C ASP A 34 5.57 9.17 -10.55
N SER A 35 5.62 8.80 -9.27
CA SER A 35 6.75 9.08 -8.39
C SER A 35 7.93 8.13 -8.64
N ARG A 36 9.15 8.67 -8.67
CA ARG A 36 10.40 7.89 -8.65
C ARG A 36 10.86 7.50 -7.24
N PHE A 37 10.30 8.12 -6.20
CA PHE A 37 10.52 7.70 -4.82
C PHE A 37 9.64 6.49 -4.46
N PRO A 38 10.14 5.55 -3.62
CA PRO A 38 9.35 4.42 -3.13
C PRO A 38 8.08 4.88 -2.42
N LYS A 39 6.92 4.41 -2.88
CA LYS A 39 5.63 4.76 -2.29
C LYS A 39 4.66 3.58 -2.31
N ALA A 40 3.90 3.48 -1.22
CA ALA A 40 2.74 2.60 -1.11
C ALA A 40 1.56 3.39 -0.53
N ILE A 41 0.35 3.01 -0.95
CA ILE A 41 -0.93 3.41 -0.37
C ILE A 41 -1.49 2.17 0.32
N VAL A 42 -1.99 2.38 1.53
CA VAL A 42 -2.75 1.40 2.29
C VAL A 42 -4.16 1.96 2.44
N TRP A 43 -5.13 1.32 1.80
CA TRP A 43 -6.48 1.87 1.67
C TRP A 43 -7.55 1.02 2.34
N GLY A 44 -8.48 1.70 3.02
CA GLY A 44 -9.66 1.09 3.62
C GLY A 44 -9.35 0.23 4.86
N PRO A 45 -10.40 -0.32 5.49
CA PRO A 45 -10.30 -1.09 6.74
C PRO A 45 -9.58 -2.43 6.58
N SER A 46 -9.48 -2.95 5.35
CA SER A 46 -8.73 -4.17 5.03
C SER A 46 -7.28 -3.90 4.65
N PHE A 47 -6.81 -2.66 4.78
CA PHE A 47 -5.44 -2.25 4.48
C PHE A 47 -4.96 -2.68 3.08
N THR A 48 -5.82 -2.55 2.06
CA THR A 48 -5.46 -2.99 0.71
C THR A 48 -4.29 -2.18 0.17
N THR A 49 -3.24 -2.88 -0.29
CA THR A 49 -1.96 -2.26 -0.65
C THR A 49 -1.84 -2.01 -2.14
N ILE A 50 -1.47 -0.78 -2.50
CA ILE A 50 -1.08 -0.38 -3.86
C ILE A 50 0.30 0.27 -3.77
N TYR A 51 1.24 -0.09 -4.63
CA TYR A 51 2.60 0.46 -4.56
C TYR A 51 3.18 0.71 -5.96
N ASN A 52 4.25 1.50 -6.02
CA ASN A 52 4.96 1.81 -7.26
C ASN A 52 6.21 0.95 -7.48
N ASP A 53 6.84 1.06 -8.66
CA ASP A 53 8.03 0.26 -9.01
C ASP A 53 9.19 0.46 -8.03
N ALA A 54 9.36 1.69 -7.52
CA ALA A 54 10.42 2.03 -6.58
C ALA A 54 10.23 1.39 -5.18
N PHE A 55 9.03 0.92 -4.85
CA PHE A 55 8.75 0.22 -3.61
C PHE A 55 9.09 -1.28 -3.68
N VAL A 56 9.29 -1.84 -4.88
CA VAL A 56 9.57 -3.27 -5.07
C VAL A 56 10.80 -3.75 -4.27
N PRO A 57 11.95 -3.04 -4.24
CA PRO A 57 13.09 -3.46 -3.43
C PRO A 57 12.80 -3.53 -1.93
N ILE A 58 11.89 -2.68 -1.43
CA ILE A 58 11.50 -2.68 -0.02
C ILE A 58 10.72 -3.95 0.32
N LEU A 59 9.88 -4.45 -0.60
CA LEU A 59 9.10 -5.68 -0.41
C LEU A 59 9.97 -6.94 -0.25
N GLY A 60 11.24 -6.91 -0.67
CA GLY A 60 12.08 -8.11 -0.71
C GLY A 60 11.40 -9.25 -1.46
N ASP A 61 11.31 -10.43 -0.84
CA ASP A 61 10.68 -11.62 -1.42
C ASP A 61 9.13 -11.62 -1.35
N LYS A 62 8.49 -10.51 -0.98
CA LYS A 62 7.02 -10.39 -0.88
C LYS A 62 6.41 -9.97 -2.24
N HIS A 63 6.74 -10.71 -3.29
CA HIS A 63 6.51 -10.35 -4.70
C HIS A 63 5.03 -10.33 -5.15
N VAL A 64 4.11 -10.84 -4.33
CA VAL A 64 2.67 -10.89 -4.61
C VAL A 64 1.87 -9.94 -3.71
N ALA A 65 2.38 -8.73 -3.46
CA ALA A 65 1.79 -7.78 -2.52
C ALA A 65 0.62 -6.95 -3.07
N LEU A 66 0.50 -6.79 -4.40
CA LEU A 66 -0.50 -5.89 -4.98
C LEU A 66 -1.92 -6.38 -4.64
N GLY A 67 -2.73 -5.49 -4.08
CA GLY A 67 -4.12 -5.80 -3.70
C GLY A 67 -4.26 -6.62 -2.41
N ARG A 68 -3.17 -7.05 -1.77
CA ARG A 68 -3.22 -7.75 -0.48
C ARG A 68 -3.27 -6.78 0.69
N SER A 69 -3.72 -7.30 1.84
CA SER A 69 -3.69 -6.58 3.12
C SER A 69 -2.24 -6.26 3.52
N PHE A 70 -1.97 -5.01 3.84
CA PHE A 70 -0.67 -4.54 4.33
C PHE A 70 -0.28 -5.25 5.64
N ALA A 71 -1.26 -5.56 6.48
CA ALA A 71 -1.05 -6.33 7.71
C ALA A 71 -0.58 -7.76 7.42
N ASP A 72 -1.06 -8.38 6.34
CA ASP A 72 -0.65 -9.74 5.96
C ASP A 72 0.71 -9.75 5.27
N ILE A 73 1.02 -8.70 4.49
CA ILE A 73 2.30 -8.57 3.79
C ILE A 73 3.44 -8.39 4.81
N TRP A 74 3.19 -7.64 5.88
CA TRP A 74 4.17 -7.26 6.90
C TRP A 74 3.86 -7.86 8.27
N SER A 75 3.26 -9.04 8.29
CA SER A 75 2.78 -9.69 9.51
C SER A 75 3.87 -9.84 10.60
N GLU A 76 5.12 -10.02 10.20
CA GLU A 76 6.28 -10.17 11.07
C GLU A 76 6.59 -8.91 11.89
N ILE A 77 6.33 -7.73 11.33
CA ILE A 77 6.58 -6.42 11.95
C ILE A 77 5.28 -5.65 12.21
N TRP A 78 4.12 -6.30 12.08
CA TRP A 78 2.83 -5.62 12.22
C TRP A 78 2.62 -5.01 13.60
N GLY A 79 3.23 -5.60 14.64
CA GLY A 79 3.23 -5.01 15.99
C GLY A 79 3.85 -3.60 16.04
N GLU A 80 4.81 -3.32 15.16
CA GLU A 80 5.53 -2.05 15.11
C GLU A 80 4.84 -1.04 14.17
N ILE A 81 4.44 -1.50 12.97
CA ILE A 81 3.88 -0.60 11.94
C ILE A 81 2.35 -0.47 12.00
N GLY A 82 1.65 -1.45 12.57
CA GLY A 82 0.19 -1.44 12.69
C GLY A 82 -0.37 -0.22 13.43
N PRO A 83 0.23 0.21 14.56
CA PRO A 83 -0.16 1.45 15.24
C PRO A 83 0.00 2.71 14.36
N ILE A 84 0.99 2.73 13.46
CA ILE A 84 1.20 3.85 12.52
C ILE A 84 0.08 3.86 11.47
N ALA A 85 -0.23 2.70 10.88
CA ALA A 85 -1.32 2.55 9.93
C ALA A 85 -2.69 2.92 10.54
N ALA A 86 -2.93 2.53 11.79
CA ALA A 86 -4.17 2.85 12.50
C ALA A 86 -4.33 4.36 12.74
N ARG A 87 -3.26 5.07 13.15
CA ARG A 87 -3.29 6.54 13.28
C ARG A 87 -3.56 7.24 11.95
N ALA A 88 -2.88 6.81 10.88
CA ALA A 88 -3.12 7.34 9.54
C ALA A 88 -4.58 7.16 9.10
N TYR A 89 -5.18 5.98 9.37
CA TYR A 89 -6.58 5.70 9.07
C TYR A 89 -7.55 6.56 9.90
N ALA A 90 -7.18 6.93 11.12
CA ALA A 90 -7.94 7.86 11.97
C ALA A 90 -7.83 9.33 11.53
N GLY A 91 -7.06 9.63 10.46
CA GLY A 91 -6.84 10.98 9.95
C GLY A 91 -5.64 11.70 10.58
N GLU A 92 -4.80 10.99 11.33
CA GLU A 92 -3.61 11.54 11.97
C GLU A 92 -2.37 11.31 11.10
N ALA A 93 -1.82 12.38 10.53
CA ALA A 93 -0.57 12.31 9.80
C ALA A 93 0.62 12.06 10.76
N THR A 94 1.53 11.17 10.37
CA THR A 94 2.76 10.86 11.10
C THR A 94 3.98 11.03 10.22
N TYR A 95 5.09 11.48 10.80
CA TYR A 95 6.40 11.50 10.17
C TYR A 95 7.39 10.81 11.10
N ILE A 96 8.20 9.90 10.56
CA ILE A 96 9.15 9.10 11.32
C ILE A 96 10.43 9.03 10.50
N GLU A 97 11.54 9.44 11.11
CA GLU A 97 12.88 9.34 10.55
C GLU A 97 13.63 8.22 11.25
N ASP A 98 14.54 7.57 10.51
CA ASP A 98 15.41 6.53 11.05
C ASP A 98 14.66 5.47 11.86
N PHE A 99 13.62 4.89 11.25
CA PHE A 99 12.80 3.83 11.85
C PHE A 99 13.33 2.46 11.41
N PRO A 100 14.23 1.83 12.19
CA PRO A 100 14.77 0.53 11.82
C PRO A 100 13.69 -0.54 11.93
N LEU A 101 13.52 -1.31 10.86
CA LEU A 101 12.69 -2.49 10.81
C LEU A 101 13.55 -3.67 10.40
N ILE A 102 13.39 -4.80 11.09
CA ILE A 102 14.01 -6.06 10.70
C ILE A 102 12.95 -6.85 9.96
N ILE A 103 13.19 -7.07 8.67
CA ILE A 103 12.30 -7.78 7.77
C ILE A 103 12.96 -9.11 7.45
N ASP A 104 12.23 -10.21 7.68
CA ASP A 104 12.64 -11.56 7.31
C ASP A 104 12.46 -11.82 5.79
#